data_AF-A0A357KVE6-F1
#
_entry.id   AF-A0A357KVE6-F1
#
_cell.length_a   1.000
_cell.length_b   1.000
_cell.length_c   1.000
_cell.angle_alpha   90.00
_cell.angle_beta   90.00
_cell.angle_gamma   90.00
#
_symmetry.space_group_name_H-M   'P 1'
#
loop_
_entity.id
_entity.type
_entity.pdbx_description
1 polymer ?
#
loop_
_entity_poly.entity_id
_entity_poly.type
_entity_poly.pdbx_seq_one_letter_code
_entity_poly.pdbx_strand_id
1 'polypeptide(L)'
;TGHMTWNPLVHMGGLSLLMFAVVGIAWGQMPVNPGRFRSRYGDAIVSFAGPAMNLALALLSCLLAALWIDYAAAVSQPLQGNVRTFFVAGAFLNLVLCLFNLLPVPPLDGSRILASLSPAYRAVLSGPNAGTISLVAFMLVFMVAGKFVFPIGRDTAWAVIHFFQALLPGGPPPP
;
A
#
# COMPACT_ATOMS: atom_id res chain seq x y z
N THR A 1 -14.84 -1.65 21.64
CA THR A 1 -14.11 -0.38 21.47
C THR A 1 -12.67 -0.51 21.98
N GLY A 2 -12.00 -1.66 21.81
CA GLY A 2 -10.77 -1.99 22.54
C GLY A 2 -9.50 -2.24 21.70
N HIS A 3 -9.44 -1.80 20.44
CA HIS A 3 -8.27 -2.00 19.57
C HIS A 3 -7.88 -0.72 18.79
N MET A 4 -8.13 0.46 19.35
CA MET A 4 -7.56 1.71 18.83
C MET A 4 -6.80 2.36 19.97
N THR A 5 -5.55 1.98 20.11
CA THR A 5 -4.62 2.47 21.13
C THR A 5 -3.34 2.87 20.43
N TRP A 6 -2.65 3.91 20.92
CA TRP A 6 -1.37 4.34 20.36
C TRP A 6 -0.22 3.36 20.64
N ASN A 7 -0.50 2.22 21.28
CA ASN A 7 0.49 1.22 21.60
C ASN A 7 0.69 0.26 20.41
N PRO A 8 1.85 0.28 19.72
CA PRO A 8 2.11 -0.57 18.56
C PRO A 8 2.14 -2.06 18.92
N LEU A 9 2.45 -2.42 20.17
CA LEU A 9 2.40 -3.82 20.64
C LEU A 9 0.98 -4.40 20.55
N VAL A 10 -0.04 -3.56 20.70
CA VAL A 10 -1.45 -3.99 20.64
C VAL A 10 -1.91 -4.21 19.19
N HIS A 11 -1.32 -3.50 18.22
CA HIS A 11 -1.78 -3.52 16.83
C HIS A 11 -0.94 -4.44 15.93
N MET A 12 0.36 -4.53 16.20
CA MET A 12 1.31 -5.34 15.45
C MET A 12 1.62 -6.67 16.15
N GLY A 13 1.57 -6.68 17.48
CA GLY A 13 2.06 -7.80 18.30
C GLY A 13 3.58 -7.79 18.43
N GLY A 14 4.10 -8.30 19.55
CA GLY A 14 5.54 -8.28 19.86
C GLY A 14 6.42 -9.00 18.83
N LEU A 15 5.92 -10.09 18.23
CA LEU A 15 6.64 -10.83 17.20
C LEU A 15 6.82 -10.01 15.92
N SER A 16 5.79 -9.28 15.50
CA SER A 16 5.87 -8.41 14.32
C SER A 16 6.87 -7.28 14.51
N LEU A 17 6.90 -6.66 15.70
CA LEU A 17 7.90 -5.65 16.05
C LEU A 17 9.32 -6.23 16.08
N LEU A 18 9.49 -7.45 16.59
CA LEU A 18 10.79 -8.13 16.56
C LEU A 18 11.24 -8.44 15.12
N MET A 19 10.34 -8.95 14.28
CA MET A 19 10.63 -9.21 12.87
C MET A 19 10.92 -7.91 12.10
N PHE A 20 10.27 -6.81 12.45
CA PHE A 20 10.58 -5.52 11.88
C PHE A 20 11.99 -5.06 12.27
N ALA A 21 12.38 -5.24 13.54
CA ALA A 21 13.71 -4.86 14.01
C ALA A 21 14.84 -5.72 13.41
N VAL A 22 14.61 -7.02 13.20
CA VAL A 22 15.65 -7.96 12.74
C VAL A 22 15.69 -8.08 11.21
N VAL A 23 14.52 -8.11 10.57
CA VAL A 23 14.34 -8.45 9.15
C VAL A 23 13.78 -7.28 8.34
N GLY A 24 13.28 -6.21 8.99
CA GLY A 24 12.62 -5.10 8.31
C GLY A 24 11.19 -5.40 7.87
N ILE A 25 10.64 -6.56 8.23
CA ILE A 25 9.28 -6.98 7.86
C ILE A 25 8.37 -6.92 9.08
N ALA A 26 7.28 -6.17 8.96
CA ALA A 26 6.24 -6.09 9.96
C ALA A 26 4.88 -6.43 9.37
N TRP A 27 3.98 -6.94 10.19
CA TRP A 27 2.56 -7.10 9.87
C TRP A 27 1.67 -6.61 11.02
N GLY A 28 0.48 -6.13 10.68
CA GLY A 28 -0.57 -5.79 11.64
C GLY A 28 -1.74 -6.76 11.53
N GLN A 29 -2.46 -6.99 12.63
CA GLN A 29 -3.72 -7.72 12.63
C GLN A 29 -4.79 -6.77 13.14
N MET A 30 -5.56 -6.16 12.23
CA MET A 30 -6.74 -5.39 12.61
C MET A 30 -7.95 -6.33 12.54
N PRO A 31 -8.50 -6.80 13.68
CA PRO A 31 -9.61 -7.74 13.66
C PRO A 31 -10.86 -7.06 13.10
N VAL A 32 -11.29 -7.51 11.93
CA VAL A 32 -12.56 -7.10 11.35
C VAL A 32 -13.63 -8.06 11.85
N ASN A 33 -14.75 -7.54 12.38
CA ASN A 33 -15.87 -8.35 12.82
C ASN A 33 -16.99 -8.31 11.76
N PRO A 34 -17.20 -9.39 10.99
CA PRO A 34 -18.20 -9.41 9.92
C PRO A 34 -19.63 -9.21 10.42
N GLY A 35 -19.93 -9.58 11.67
CA GLY A 35 -21.26 -9.40 12.27
C GLY A 35 -21.66 -7.94 12.49
N ARG A 36 -20.76 -6.98 12.24
CA ARG A 36 -21.03 -5.54 12.33
C ARG A 36 -21.21 -4.86 10.97
N PHE A 37 -21.11 -5.60 9.88
CA PHE A 37 -21.30 -5.03 8.55
C PHE A 37 -22.77 -4.65 8.33
N ARG A 38 -22.98 -3.39 7.95
CA ARG A 38 -24.32 -2.82 7.70
C ARG A 38 -24.82 -3.09 6.28
N SER A 39 -23.99 -3.68 5.41
CA SER A 39 -24.34 -3.99 4.03
C SER A 39 -23.56 -5.19 3.49
N ARG A 40 -24.05 -5.78 2.39
CA ARG A 40 -23.36 -6.85 1.64
C ARG A 40 -21.97 -6.43 1.10
N TYR A 41 -21.69 -5.13 1.07
CA TYR A 41 -20.41 -4.56 0.62
C TYR A 41 -19.54 -4.08 1.78
N GLY A 42 -19.95 -4.32 3.03
CA GLY A 42 -19.19 -3.89 4.21
C GLY A 42 -17.75 -4.39 4.20
N ASP A 43 -17.54 -5.65 3.79
CA ASP A 43 -16.20 -6.24 3.67
C ASP A 43 -15.36 -5.58 2.56
N ALA A 44 -15.97 -5.29 1.40
CA ALA A 44 -15.30 -4.56 0.31
C ALA A 44 -14.91 -3.13 0.72
N ILE A 45 -15.79 -2.41 1.42
CA ILE A 45 -15.51 -1.04 1.87
C ILE A 45 -14.35 -1.04 2.87
N VAL A 46 -14.35 -1.96 3.83
CA VAL A 46 -13.26 -2.10 4.80
C VAL A 46 -11.96 -2.50 4.11
N SER A 47 -12.01 -3.44 3.18
CA SER A 47 -10.84 -3.90 2.42
C SER A 47 -10.28 -2.79 1.50
N PHE A 48 -11.14 -1.93 0.95
CA PHE A 48 -10.72 -0.79 0.13
C PHE A 48 -10.00 0.31 0.94
N ALA A 49 -10.22 0.38 2.25
CA ALA A 49 -9.55 1.37 3.10
C ALA A 49 -8.02 1.21 3.07
N GLY A 50 -7.49 -0.01 2.93
CA GLY A 50 -6.06 -0.29 2.78
C GLY A 50 -5.45 0.39 1.54
N PRO A 51 -5.87 0.00 0.32
CA PRO A 51 -5.46 0.67 -0.92
C PRO A 51 -5.66 2.19 -0.90
N ALA A 52 -6.79 2.67 -0.36
CA ALA A 52 -7.07 4.10 -0.29
C ALA A 52 -6.06 4.86 0.59
N MET A 53 -5.69 4.31 1.74
CA MET A 53 -4.68 4.91 2.61
C MET A 53 -3.28 4.86 1.99
N ASN A 54 -2.92 3.75 1.34
CA ASN A 54 -1.67 3.67 0.59
C ASN A 54 -1.62 4.72 -0.52
N LEU A 55 -2.70 4.90 -1.28
CA LEU A 55 -2.78 5.95 -2.29
C LEU A 55 -2.64 7.36 -1.69
N ALA A 56 -3.31 7.64 -0.57
CA ALA A 56 -3.20 8.93 0.11
C ALA A 56 -1.77 9.22 0.59
N LEU A 57 -1.11 8.22 1.21
CA LEU A 57 0.28 8.34 1.67
C LEU A 57 1.26 8.49 0.49
N ALA A 58 1.00 7.79 -0.63
CA ALA A 58 1.78 7.96 -1.85
C ALA A 58 1.71 9.39 -2.37
N LEU A 59 0.50 9.94 -2.52
CA LEU A 59 0.29 11.31 -3.00
C LEU A 59 0.94 12.34 -2.08
N LEU A 60 0.78 12.18 -0.76
CA LEU A 60 1.44 13.03 0.23
C LEU A 60 2.98 12.94 0.10
N SER A 61 3.53 11.74 -0.04
CA SER A 61 4.96 11.54 -0.20
C SER A 61 5.49 12.16 -1.51
N CYS A 62 4.73 12.05 -2.61
CA CYS A 62 5.09 12.70 -3.88
C CYS A 62 5.13 14.23 -3.75
N LEU A 63 4.13 14.81 -3.09
CA LEU A 63 4.08 16.26 -2.85
C LEU A 63 5.27 16.72 -2.00
N LEU A 64 5.57 16.01 -0.92
CA LEU A 64 6.70 16.33 -0.05
C LEU A 64 8.04 16.12 -0.77
N ALA A 65 8.15 15.09 -1.62
CA ALA A 65 9.34 14.89 -2.46
C ALA A 65 9.55 16.06 -3.43
N ALA A 66 8.49 16.51 -4.12
CA ALA A 66 8.56 17.65 -5.04
C ALA A 66 9.04 18.93 -4.33
N LEU A 67 8.41 19.28 -3.20
CA LEU A 67 8.81 20.43 -2.39
C LEU A 67 10.26 20.32 -1.91
N TRP A 68 10.67 19.12 -1.47
CA TRP A 68 12.04 18.90 -0.99
C TRP A 68 13.08 19.06 -2.11
N ILE A 69 12.80 18.51 -3.30
CA ILE A 69 13.72 18.59 -4.44
C ILE A 69 13.94 20.04 -4.87
N ASP A 70 12.88 20.85 -4.89
CA ASP A 70 12.96 22.23 -5.41
C ASP A 70 13.48 23.24 -4.37
N TYR A 71 13.16 23.06 -3.09
CA TYR A 71 13.44 24.07 -2.06
C TYR A 71 14.55 23.70 -1.07
N ALA A 72 15.04 22.46 -1.04
CA ALA A 72 16.07 22.04 -0.08
C ALA A 72 17.52 22.25 -0.57
N ALA A 73 17.76 23.09 -1.57
CA ALA A 73 19.09 23.31 -2.16
C ALA A 73 20.15 23.78 -1.14
N ALA A 74 19.73 24.52 -0.10
CA ALA A 74 20.62 25.01 0.96
C ALA A 74 20.95 23.96 2.04
N VAL A 75 20.32 22.77 2.01
CA VAL A 75 20.56 21.71 3.00
C VAL A 75 21.82 20.94 2.62
N SER A 76 22.73 20.76 3.58
CA SER A 76 23.97 20.02 3.36
C SER A 76 23.75 18.50 3.25
N GLN A 77 24.65 17.84 2.53
CA GLN A 77 24.73 16.37 2.53
C GLN A 77 25.28 15.85 3.87
N PRO A 78 24.90 14.63 4.32
CA PRO A 78 24.04 13.64 3.64
C PRO A 78 22.53 13.85 3.88
N LEU A 79 22.14 14.81 4.73
CA LEU A 79 20.75 14.99 5.15
C LEU A 79 19.83 15.27 3.94
N GLN A 80 20.28 16.13 3.03
CA GLN A 80 19.55 16.45 1.80
C GLN A 80 19.19 15.19 1.00
N GLY A 81 20.17 14.32 0.75
CA GLY A 81 19.98 13.07 0.01
C GLY A 81 19.12 12.05 0.76
N ASN A 82 19.29 11.93 2.07
CA ASN A 82 18.53 10.99 2.89
C ASN A 82 17.04 11.33 2.93
N VAL A 83 16.69 12.61 3.12
CA VAL A 83 15.28 13.04 3.15
C VAL A 83 14.64 12.92 1.77
N ARG A 84 15.36 13.24 0.69
CA ARG A 84 14.89 12.99 -0.68
C ARG A 84 14.58 11.51 -0.88
N THR A 85 15.51 10.64 -0.49
CA THR A 85 15.36 9.18 -0.63
C THR A 85 14.17 8.69 0.20
N PHE A 86 13.99 9.22 1.41
CA PHE A 86 12.86 8.87 2.27
C PHE A 86 11.51 9.17 1.61
N PHE A 87 11.29 10.37 1.07
CA PHE A 87 10.02 10.71 0.43
C PHE A 87 9.81 9.96 -0.89
N VAL A 88 10.85 9.82 -1.72
CA VAL A 88 10.75 9.08 -2.98
C VAL A 88 10.47 7.59 -2.72
N ALA A 89 11.16 6.98 -1.76
CA ALA A 89 10.89 5.60 -1.34
C ALA A 89 9.50 5.46 -0.74
N GLY A 90 9.06 6.42 0.09
CA GLY A 90 7.72 6.47 0.66
C GLY A 90 6.64 6.50 -0.43
N ALA A 91 6.79 7.36 -1.44
CA ALA A 91 5.89 7.44 -2.58
C ALA A 91 5.83 6.12 -3.35
N PHE A 92 7.00 5.59 -3.72
CA PHE A 92 7.13 4.33 -4.47
C PHE A 92 6.52 3.14 -3.72
N LEU A 93 6.90 2.93 -2.46
CA LEU A 93 6.44 1.79 -1.66
C LEU A 93 4.93 1.85 -1.45
N ASN A 94 4.38 3.02 -1.15
CA ASN A 94 2.93 3.16 -0.96
C ASN A 94 2.15 2.94 -2.27
N LEU A 95 2.66 3.40 -3.42
CA LEU A 95 2.03 3.09 -4.73
C LEU A 95 2.06 1.60 -5.02
N VAL A 96 3.21 0.96 -4.83
CA VAL A 96 3.37 -0.48 -5.04
C VAL A 96 2.44 -1.27 -4.13
N LEU A 97 2.34 -0.92 -2.85
CA LEU A 97 1.42 -1.54 -1.89
C LEU A 97 -0.04 -1.32 -2.26
N CYS A 98 -0.40 -0.12 -2.75
CA CYS A 98 -1.74 0.15 -3.28
C CYS A 98 -2.07 -0.79 -4.45
N LEU A 99 -1.19 -0.87 -5.44
CA LEU A 99 -1.38 -1.71 -6.62
C LEU A 99 -1.48 -3.20 -6.26
N PHE A 100 -0.60 -3.71 -5.39
CA PHE A 100 -0.69 -5.09 -4.92
C PHE A 100 -1.99 -5.35 -4.15
N ASN A 101 -2.40 -4.45 -3.24
CA ASN A 101 -3.64 -4.64 -2.49
C ASN A 101 -4.89 -4.58 -3.37
N LEU A 102 -4.83 -4.07 -4.61
CA LEU A 102 -5.94 -4.12 -5.55
C LEU A 102 -5.98 -5.41 -6.39
N LEU A 103 -4.93 -6.24 -6.37
CA LEU A 103 -4.95 -7.51 -7.10
C LEU A 103 -5.99 -8.48 -6.50
N PRO A 104 -6.81 -9.14 -7.34
CA PRO A 104 -7.88 -10.02 -6.89
C PRO A 104 -7.35 -11.41 -6.49
N VAL A 105 -6.41 -11.47 -5.55
CA VAL A 105 -5.79 -12.72 -5.10
C VAL A 105 -5.57 -12.70 -3.59
N PRO A 106 -6.08 -13.68 -2.82
CA PRO A 106 -5.86 -13.70 -1.39
C PRO A 106 -4.36 -13.88 -1.08
N PRO A 107 -3.84 -13.30 0.02
CA PRO A 107 -4.56 -12.59 1.08
C PRO A 107 -4.82 -11.10 0.80
N LEU A 108 -4.55 -10.59 -0.42
CA LEU A 108 -4.64 -9.17 -0.76
C LEU A 108 -6.09 -8.67 -0.71
N ASP A 109 -6.27 -7.39 -0.39
CA ASP A 109 -7.59 -6.77 -0.16
C ASP A 109 -8.51 -6.88 -1.40
N GLY A 110 -7.95 -6.82 -2.60
CA GLY A 110 -8.66 -6.92 -3.87
C GLY A 110 -9.43 -8.23 -4.02
N SER A 111 -8.97 -9.31 -3.38
CA SER A 111 -9.72 -10.57 -3.35
C SER A 111 -11.03 -10.47 -2.57
N ARG A 112 -11.05 -9.75 -1.45
CA ARG A 112 -12.26 -9.52 -0.63
C ARG A 112 -13.22 -8.54 -1.30
N ILE A 113 -12.67 -7.53 -1.96
CA ILE A 113 -13.43 -6.62 -2.82
C ILE A 113 -14.12 -7.43 -3.92
N LEU A 114 -13.38 -8.26 -4.67
CA LEU A 114 -13.96 -9.07 -5.75
C LEU A 114 -14.97 -10.11 -5.21
N ALA A 115 -14.71 -10.73 -4.07
CA ALA A 115 -15.63 -11.69 -3.45
C ALA A 115 -16.96 -11.06 -3.02
N SER A 116 -16.97 -9.76 -2.69
CA SER A 116 -18.21 -9.02 -2.39
C SER A 116 -19.03 -8.70 -3.65
N LEU A 117 -18.37 -8.60 -4.80
CA LEU A 117 -18.97 -8.29 -6.10
C LEU A 117 -19.39 -9.54 -6.89
N SER A 118 -18.63 -10.64 -6.77
CA SER A 118 -18.82 -11.88 -7.54
C SER A 118 -19.11 -13.08 -6.62
N PRO A 119 -20.37 -13.58 -6.61
CA PRO A 119 -20.74 -14.78 -5.86
C PRO A 119 -19.95 -16.02 -6.27
N ALA A 120 -19.62 -16.15 -7.56
CA ALA A 120 -18.83 -17.26 -8.08
C ALA A 120 -17.40 -17.24 -7.53
N TYR A 121 -16.76 -16.07 -7.51
CA TYR A 121 -15.43 -15.91 -6.93
C TYR A 121 -15.44 -16.19 -5.42
N ARG A 122 -16.46 -15.69 -4.71
CA ARG A 122 -16.66 -15.99 -3.29
C ARG A 122 -16.83 -17.48 -3.02
N ALA A 123 -17.57 -18.20 -3.86
CA ALA A 123 -17.78 -19.64 -3.71
C ALA A 123 -16.46 -20.42 -3.79
N VAL A 124 -15.56 -20.03 -4.70
CA VAL A 124 -14.20 -20.60 -4.81
C VAL A 124 -13.40 -20.36 -3.53
N LEU A 125 -13.47 -19.14 -2.99
CA LEU A 125 -12.76 -18.76 -1.76
C LEU A 125 -13.36 -19.35 -0.47
N SER A 126 -14.60 -19.82 -0.50
CA SER A 126 -15.24 -20.51 0.63
C SER A 126 -15.18 -22.04 0.53
N GLY A 127 -14.61 -22.58 -0.55
CA GLY A 127 -14.56 -24.01 -0.80
C GLY A 127 -13.55 -24.75 0.10
N PRO A 128 -13.63 -26.10 0.17
CA PRO A 128 -12.71 -26.91 0.99
C PRO A 128 -11.24 -26.71 0.63
N ASN A 129 -10.95 -26.44 -0.64
CA ASN A 129 -9.59 -26.25 -1.17
C ASN A 129 -9.18 -24.77 -1.25
N ALA A 130 -9.96 -23.85 -0.68
CA ALA A 130 -9.75 -22.42 -0.82
C ALA A 130 -8.35 -21.98 -0.36
N GLY A 131 -7.83 -22.56 0.73
CA GLY A 131 -6.48 -22.26 1.24
C GLY A 131 -5.39 -22.59 0.20
N THR A 132 -5.44 -23.79 -0.36
CA THR A 132 -4.46 -24.25 -1.37
C THR A 132 -4.60 -23.45 -2.68
N ILE A 133 -5.82 -23.22 -3.15
CA ILE A 133 -6.08 -22.41 -4.36
C ILE A 133 -5.55 -20.99 -4.15
N SER A 134 -5.82 -20.39 -2.99
CA SER A 134 -5.35 -19.04 -2.65
C SER A 134 -3.84 -18.96 -2.63
N LEU A 135 -3.16 -19.93 -2.01
CA LEU A 135 -1.70 -19.97 -1.94
C LEU A 135 -1.07 -20.10 -3.33
N VAL A 136 -1.59 -21.02 -4.15
CA VAL A 136 -1.09 -21.24 -5.52
C VAL A 136 -1.34 -19.99 -6.39
N ALA A 137 -2.54 -19.43 -6.32
CA ALA A 137 -2.87 -18.20 -7.04
C ALA A 137 -1.98 -17.04 -6.59
N PHE A 138 -1.73 -16.89 -5.29
CA PHE A 138 -0.83 -15.88 -4.74
C PHE A 138 0.59 -16.04 -5.30
N MET A 139 1.15 -17.25 -5.26
CA MET A 139 2.49 -17.50 -5.77
C MET A 139 2.62 -17.18 -7.27
N LEU A 140 1.67 -17.65 -8.09
CA LEU A 140 1.69 -17.42 -9.54
C LEU A 140 1.53 -15.94 -9.88
N VAL A 141 0.54 -15.28 -9.28
CA VAL A 141 0.28 -13.87 -9.55
C VAL A 141 1.41 -13.01 -9.01
N PHE A 142 1.93 -13.27 -7.81
CA PHE A 142 3.03 -12.48 -7.26
C PHE A 142 4.33 -12.60 -8.09
N MET A 143 4.65 -13.80 -8.58
CA MET A 143 5.82 -14.05 -9.44
C MET A 143 5.78 -13.24 -10.75
N VAL A 144 4.58 -13.00 -11.29
CA VAL A 144 4.40 -12.27 -12.55
C VAL A 144 4.13 -10.79 -12.30
N ALA A 145 3.23 -10.47 -11.37
CA ALA A 145 2.75 -9.12 -11.09
C ALA A 145 3.89 -8.19 -10.68
N GLY A 146 4.87 -8.65 -9.88
CA GLY A 146 6.01 -7.83 -9.48
C GLY A 146 6.73 -7.19 -10.68
N LYS A 147 6.90 -7.93 -11.78
CA LYS A 147 7.57 -7.44 -13.00
C LYS A 147 6.86 -6.24 -13.63
N PHE A 148 5.56 -6.09 -13.39
CA PHE A 148 4.75 -4.98 -13.91
C PHE A 148 4.51 -3.91 -12.84
N VAL A 149 4.14 -4.33 -11.63
CA VAL A 149 3.79 -3.45 -10.51
C VAL A 149 4.97 -2.57 -10.09
N PHE A 150 6.18 -3.11 -10.00
CA PHE A 150 7.34 -2.31 -9.58
C PHE A 150 7.71 -1.20 -10.58
N PRO A 151 7.87 -1.47 -11.90
CA PRO A 151 8.08 -0.41 -12.87
C PRO A 151 6.94 0.60 -12.90
N ILE A 152 5.68 0.13 -12.95
CA ILE A 152 4.51 1.02 -12.95
C ILE A 152 4.51 1.92 -11.71
N GLY A 153 4.73 1.36 -10.52
CA GLY A 153 4.78 2.13 -9.28
C GLY A 153 5.89 3.17 -9.27
N ARG A 154 7.09 2.82 -9.75
CA ARG A 154 8.24 3.74 -9.84
C ARG A 154 7.98 4.87 -10.84
N ASP A 155 7.55 4.51 -12.05
CA ASP A 155 7.40 5.47 -13.14
C ASP A 155 6.21 6.40 -12.85
N THR A 156 5.13 5.88 -12.24
CA THR A 156 4.01 6.68 -11.73
C THR A 156 4.45 7.62 -10.60
N ALA A 157 5.27 7.15 -9.65
CA ALA A 157 5.78 8.01 -8.57
C ALA A 157 6.52 9.23 -9.15
N TRP A 158 7.44 9.00 -10.08
CA TRP A 158 8.19 10.08 -10.73
C TRP A 158 7.31 11.00 -11.56
N ALA A 159 6.36 10.45 -12.32
CA ALA A 159 5.41 11.26 -13.08
C ALA A 159 4.60 12.19 -12.17
N VAL A 160 4.13 11.70 -11.03
CA VAL A 160 3.36 12.50 -10.06
C VAL A 160 4.25 13.54 -9.36
N ILE A 161 5.50 13.20 -9.02
CA ILE A 161 6.46 14.16 -8.46
C ILE A 161 6.71 15.30 -9.46
N HIS A 162 7.01 14.97 -10.72
CA HIS A 162 7.23 15.98 -11.76
C HIS A 162 5.99 16.82 -12.02
N PHE A 163 4.80 16.21 -11.99
CA PHE A 163 3.53 16.94 -12.06
C PHE A 163 3.42 17.98 -10.93
N PHE A 164 3.74 17.61 -9.69
CA PHE A 164 3.76 18.57 -8.58
C PHE A 164 4.84 19.65 -8.75
N GLN A 165 6.03 19.32 -9.25
CA GLN A 165 7.07 20.32 -9.52
C GLN A 165 6.65 21.32 -10.61
N ALA A 166 5.96 20.86 -11.65
CA ALA A 166 5.44 21.73 -12.72
C ALA A 166 4.36 22.72 -12.21
N LEU A 167 3.70 22.40 -11.09
CA LEU A 167 2.74 23.28 -10.41
C LEU A 167 3.45 24.30 -9.49
N LEU A 168 4.72 24.10 -9.15
CA LEU A 168 5.48 25.00 -8.28
C LEU A 168 6.06 26.19 -9.08
N PRO A 169 6.06 27.40 -8.50
CA PRO A 169 6.63 28.57 -9.17
C PRO A 169 8.13 28.38 -9.38
N GLY A 170 8.56 28.41 -10.65
CA GLY A 170 9.96 28.18 -11.06
C GLY A 170 10.29 26.73 -11.44
N GLY A 171 9.30 25.83 -11.45
CA GLY A 171 9.49 24.44 -11.88
C GLY A 171 9.75 24.30 -13.39
N PRO A 172 10.36 23.18 -13.84
CA PRO A 172 10.46 22.87 -15.26
C PRO A 172 9.05 22.72 -15.88
N PRO A 173 8.86 23.06 -17.17
CA PRO A 173 7.56 22.89 -17.82
C PRO A 173 7.09 21.43 -17.76
N PRO A 174 5.77 21.18 -17.65
CA PRO A 174 5.24 19.82 -17.59
C PRO A 174 5.65 19.02 -18.84
N PRO A 175 5.90 17.70 -18.69
CA PRO A 175 6.25 16.82 -19.80
C PRO A 175 5.11 16.67 -20.82
#